data_AF-A0A3D1M0E2-F1
#
_entry.id   AF-A0A3D1M0E2-F1
#
_cell.length_a   1.000
_cell.length_b   1.000
_cell.length_c   1.000
_cell.angle_alpha   90.00
_cell.angle_beta   90.00
_cell.angle_gamma   90.00
#
_symmetry.space_group_name_H-M   'P 1'
#
loop_
_entity.id
_entity.type
_entity.pdbx_description
1 polymer ?
#
loop_
_entity_poly.entity_id
_entity_poly.type
_entity_poly.pdbx_seq_one_letter_code
_entity_poly.pdbx_strand_id
1 'polypeptide(L)'
;MNEVINILKLPYVWGGVGVLLGAGLGANDLSIWILAILLGLFFFTMKMAGPAQEGKEGKLFAGGSLLMLGWILAFSIRGILI
;
A
#
# COMPACT_ATOMS: atom_id res chain seq x y z
N MET A 1 15.91 4.95 -15.03
CA MET A 1 14.77 5.01 -14.07
C MET A 1 14.97 3.86 -13.10
N ASN A 2 15.15 4.15 -11.81
CA ASN A 2 15.68 3.20 -10.82
C ASN A 2 14.76 1.96 -10.66
N GLU A 3 15.34 0.76 -10.58
CA GLU A 3 14.61 -0.51 -10.45
C GLU A 3 13.61 -0.50 -9.29
N VAL A 4 13.96 0.15 -8.18
CA VAL A 4 13.10 0.34 -7.00
C VAL A 4 11.77 0.99 -7.38
N ILE A 5 11.77 2.02 -8.23
CA ILE A 5 10.55 2.71 -8.64
C ILE A 5 9.68 1.79 -9.49
N ASN A 6 10.27 0.96 -10.34
CA ASN A 6 9.51 -0.01 -11.14
C ASN A 6 8.81 -1.05 -10.27
N ILE A 7 9.45 -1.49 -9.18
CA ILE A 7 8.84 -2.40 -8.20
C ILE A 7 7.70 -1.69 -7.47
N LEU A 8 7.89 -0.45 -7.00
CA LEU A 8 6.86 0.32 -6.30
C LEU A 8 5.67 0.71 -7.19
N LYS A 9 5.80 0.64 -8.52
CA LYS A 9 4.66 0.78 -9.45
C LYS A 9 3.75 -0.46 -9.49
N LEU A 10 4.17 -1.58 -8.90
CA LEU A 10 3.34 -2.79 -8.83
C LEU A 10 2.35 -2.66 -7.67
N PRO A 11 1.03 -2.75 -7.93
CA PRO A 11 0.03 -2.53 -6.90
C PRO A 11 0.06 -3.61 -5.81
N TYR A 12 0.46 -4.83 -6.16
CA TYR A 12 0.57 -5.96 -5.22
C TYR A 12 1.64 -5.76 -4.15
N VAL A 13 2.68 -4.96 -4.42
CA VAL A 13 3.72 -4.65 -3.42
C VAL A 13 3.08 -3.88 -2.26
N TRP A 14 2.30 -2.85 -2.58
CA TRP A 14 1.57 -2.06 -1.60
C TRP A 14 0.52 -2.89 -0.86
N GLY A 15 -0.24 -3.72 -1.58
CA GLY A 15 -1.20 -4.64 -0.95
C GLY A 15 -0.56 -5.63 0.01
N GLY A 16 0.54 -6.25 -0.39
CA GLY A 16 1.30 -7.18 0.46
C GLY A 16 1.82 -6.51 1.73
N VAL A 17 2.38 -5.30 1.61
CA VAL A 17 2.80 -4.51 2.77
C VAL A 17 1.61 -4.21 3.69
N GLY A 18 0.46 -3.83 3.14
CA GLY A 18 -0.76 -3.60 3.90
C GLY A 18 -1.20 -4.82 4.69
N VAL A 19 -1.24 -5.99 4.04
CA VAL A 19 -1.60 -7.27 4.67
C VAL A 19 -0.63 -7.61 5.81
N LEU A 20 0.68 -7.53 5.57
CA LEU A 20 1.69 -7.83 6.59
C LEU A 20 1.56 -6.90 7.80
N LEU A 21 1.34 -5.61 7.54
CA LEU A 21 1.16 -4.60 8.57
C LEU A 21 -0.10 -4.88 9.41
N GLY A 22 -1.24 -5.14 8.76
CA GLY A 22 -2.52 -5.38 9.43
C GLY A 22 -2.53 -6.69 10.21
N ALA A 23 -1.97 -7.77 9.66
CA ALA A 23 -1.88 -9.06 10.34
C ALA A 23 -0.87 -9.05 11.50
N GLY A 24 0.24 -8.32 11.36
CA GLY A 24 1.28 -8.26 12.38
C GLY A 24 0.91 -7.35 13.56
N LEU A 25 0.52 -6.10 13.27
CA LEU A 25 0.33 -5.07 14.30
C LEU A 25 -1.15 -4.85 14.66
N GLY A 26 -2.08 -5.23 13.78
CA GLY A 26 -3.49 -4.87 13.93
C GLY A 26 -3.74 -3.37 13.74
N ALA A 27 -4.91 -2.89 14.17
CA ALA A 27 -5.27 -1.47 14.13
C ALA A 27 -4.81 -0.70 15.38
N ASN A 28 -3.51 -0.79 15.71
CA ASN A 28 -2.93 -0.03 16.83
C ASN A 28 -2.29 1.30 16.36
N ASP A 29 -1.95 2.17 17.32
CA ASP A 29 -1.40 3.50 17.03
C ASP A 29 -0.14 3.44 16.15
N LEU A 30 0.77 2.49 16.43
CA LEU A 30 1.99 2.30 15.65
C LEU A 30 1.66 1.91 14.19
N SER A 31 0.73 0.98 14.00
CA SER A 31 0.30 0.55 12.67
C SER A 31 -0.33 1.69 11.88
N ILE A 32 -1.11 2.55 12.54
CA ILE A 32 -1.75 3.71 11.90
C ILE A 32 -0.68 4.70 11.44
N TRP A 33 0.33 4.99 12.27
CA TRP A 33 1.44 5.86 11.89
C TRP A 33 2.26 5.28 10.73
N ILE A 34 2.57 3.99 10.75
CA ILE A 34 3.27 3.32 9.64
C ILE A 34 2.43 3.39 8.36
N LEU A 35 1.12 3.14 8.45
CA LEU A 35 0.21 3.24 7.31
C LEU A 35 0.18 4.65 6.72
N ALA A 36 0.14 5.68 7.57
CA ALA A 36 0.19 7.08 7.14
C ALA A 36 1.48 7.41 6.39
N ILE A 37 2.63 6.95 6.89
CA ILE A 37 3.92 7.11 6.22
C ILE A 37 3.92 6.38 4.86
N LEU A 38 3.38 5.15 4.81
CA LEU A 38 3.28 4.38 3.57
C LEU A 38 2.38 5.06 2.53
N LEU A 39 1.27 5.66 2.94
CA LEU A 39 0.43 6.47 2.05
C LEU A 39 1.17 7.70 1.52
N GLY A 40 1.94 8.38 2.37
CA GLY A 40 2.83 9.47 1.95
C GLY A 40 3.86 9.02 0.91
N LEU A 41 4.51 7.87 1.15
CA LEU A 41 5.44 7.25 0.21
C LEU A 41 4.76 6.82 -1.10
N PHE A 42 3.52 6.37 -1.04
CA PHE A 42 2.74 6.05 -2.23
C PHE A 42 2.51 7.30 -3.09
N PHE A 43 2.10 8.43 -2.49
CA PHE A 43 1.96 9.69 -3.23
C PHE A 43 3.28 10.20 -3.79
N PHE A 44 4.38 10.04 -3.06
CA PHE A 44 5.70 10.36 -3.58
C PHE A 44 6.06 9.49 -4.80
N THR A 45 5.78 8.19 -4.73
CA THR A 45 5.97 7.26 -5.85
C THR A 45 5.12 7.65 -7.07
N MET A 46 3.86 8.04 -6.85
CA MET A 46 2.97 8.54 -7.90
C MET A 46 3.55 9.78 -8.57
N LYS A 47 4.06 10.75 -7.79
CA LYS A 47 4.71 11.95 -8.32
C LYS A 47 5.93 11.61 -9.19
N MET A 48 6.72 10.62 -8.79
CA MET A 48 7.89 10.17 -9.57
C MET A 48 7.52 9.35 -10.81
N ALA A 49 6.33 8.74 -10.84
CA ALA A 49 5.88 7.91 -11.95
C ALA A 49 5.65 8.72 -13.24
N GLY A 50 5.46 10.03 -13.11
CA GLY A 50 5.20 10.95 -14.22
C GLY A 50 3.71 10.99 -14.60
N PRO A 51 3.38 11.61 -15.75
CA PRO A 51 2.02 11.69 -16.25
C PRO A 51 1.41 10.29 -16.39
N ALA A 52 0.12 10.22 -16.11
CA ALA A 52 -0.64 9.00 -16.27
C ALA A 52 -0.65 8.62 -17.76
N GLN A 53 -0.40 7.33 -18.04
CA GLN A 53 -0.42 6.77 -19.39
C GLN A 53 -1.70 5.97 -19.55
N GLU A 54 -2.47 6.24 -20.61
CA GLU A 54 -3.69 5.50 -20.93
C GLU A 54 -3.46 3.97 -20.83
N GLY A 55 -4.38 3.31 -20.13
CA GLY A 55 -4.34 1.86 -19.90
C GLY A 55 -3.41 1.38 -18.77
N LYS A 56 -2.55 2.23 -18.19
CA LYS A 56 -1.68 1.86 -17.05
C LYS A 56 -2.01 2.60 -15.74
N GLU A 57 -2.82 3.64 -15.82
CA GLU A 57 -3.19 4.50 -14.69
C GLU A 57 -3.87 3.71 -13.58
N GLY A 58 -4.82 2.84 -13.94
CA GLY A 58 -5.52 2.01 -12.96
C GLY A 58 -4.59 1.11 -12.17
N LYS A 59 -3.59 0.48 -12.83
CA LYS A 59 -2.59 -0.36 -12.16
C LYS A 59 -1.72 0.46 -11.21
N LEU A 60 -1.36 1.68 -11.61
CA LEU A 60 -0.54 2.59 -10.83
C LEU A 60 -1.28 3.09 -9.57
N PHE A 61 -2.55 3.50 -9.72
CA PHE A 61 -3.39 3.96 -8.62
C PHE A 61 -3.85 2.85 -7.67
N ALA A 62 -4.06 1.63 -8.18
CA ALA A 62 -4.52 0.50 -7.38
C ALA A 62 -3.59 0.14 -6.22
N GLY A 63 -2.32 0.57 -6.24
CA GLY A 63 -1.38 0.33 -5.14
C GLY A 63 -1.88 0.93 -3.81
N GLY A 64 -2.31 2.18 -3.80
CA GLY A 64 -2.81 2.84 -2.59
C GLY A 64 -4.11 2.20 -2.08
N SER A 65 -5.02 1.85 -2.98
CA SER A 65 -6.25 1.13 -2.62
C SER A 65 -5.96 -0.26 -2.05
N LEU A 66 -5.04 -1.01 -2.66
CA LEU A 66 -4.65 -2.33 -2.17
C LEU A 66 -3.91 -2.26 -0.83
N LEU A 67 -3.09 -1.24 -0.58
CA LEU A 67 -2.49 -1.00 0.73
C LEU A 67 -3.56 -0.91 1.81
N MET A 68 -4.57 -0.06 1.59
CA MET A 68 -5.66 0.16 2.53
C MET A 68 -6.51 -1.08 2.72
N LEU A 69 -6.96 -1.70 1.63
CA LEU A 69 -7.80 -2.89 1.69
C LEU A 69 -7.06 -4.07 2.32
N GLY A 70 -5.80 -4.28 1.94
CA GLY A 70 -4.94 -5.32 2.52
C GLY A 70 -4.77 -5.14 4.03
N TRP A 71 -4.51 -3.91 4.47
CA TRP A 71 -4.42 -3.58 5.89
C TRP A 71 -5.74 -3.82 6.63
N ILE A 72 -6.86 -3.28 6.10
CA ILE A 72 -8.19 -3.41 6.70
C ILE A 72 -8.60 -4.87 6.87
N LEU A 73 -8.52 -5.65 5.79
CA LEU A 73 -8.89 -7.06 5.83
C LEU A 73 -8.00 -7.84 6.79
N ALA A 74 -6.69 -7.61 6.76
CA ALA A 74 -5.75 -8.35 7.59
C ALA A 74 -5.91 -8.05 9.08
N PHE A 75 -6.06 -6.79 9.50
CA PHE A 75 -6.28 -6.50 10.92
C PHE A 75 -7.67 -6.96 11.38
N SER A 76 -8.69 -6.89 10.50
CA SER A 76 -10.04 -7.38 10.83
C SER A 76 -10.02 -8.88 11.10
N ILE A 77 -9.35 -9.65 10.23
CA ILE A 77 -9.16 -11.09 10.42
C ILE A 77 -8.40 -11.36 11.72
N ARG A 78 -7.30 -10.62 11.97
CA ARG A 78 -6.52 -10.75 13.20
C ARG A 78 -7.41 -10.58 14.43
N GLY A 79 -8.20 -9.51 14.51
CA GLY A 79 -9.08 -9.24 15.66
C GLY A 79 -10.24 -10.23 15.84
N ILE A 80 -10.57 -11.03 14.82
CA ILE A 80 -11.51 -12.16 14.94
C ILE A 80 -10.80 -13.40 15.51
N LEU A 81 -9.54 -13.63 15.12
CA LEU A 81 -8.80 -14.83 15.48
C LEU A 81 -8.08 -14.73 16.83
N ILE A 82 -7.60 -13.55 17.20
CA ILE A 82 -6.73 -13.26 18.35
C ILE A 82 -7.10 -11.91 18.94
#